data_AF-A0A853A437-F1
#
_entry.id   AF-A0A853A437-F1
#
_cell.length_a   1.000
_cell.length_b   1.000
_cell.length_c   1.000
_cell.angle_alpha   90.00
_cell.angle_beta   90.00
_cell.angle_gamma   90.00
#
_symmetry.space_group_name_H-M   'P 1'
#
loop_
_entity.id
_entity.type
_entity.pdbx_description
1 polymer ?
#
loop_
_entity_poly.entity_id
_entity_poly.type
_entity_poly.pdbx_seq_one_letter_code
_entity_poly.pdbx_strand_id
1 'polypeptide(L)'
;MYTQRFPLDLLERTLWTAAQAAAGVLLVAVGDLPQWWAPVLAAALAAVKGTAAGLVGVPGSAATLPAPRGPAAAPAASEGVR
;
A
#
# COMPACT_ATOMS: atom_id res chain seq x y z
N MET A 1 -6.02 19.88 4.31
CA MET A 1 -6.13 19.35 5.69
C MET A 1 -5.78 17.86 5.67
N TYR A 2 -4.53 17.48 5.96
CA TYR A 2 -4.07 16.07 5.92
C TYR A 2 -3.90 15.42 7.30
N THR A 3 -4.01 16.21 8.38
CA THR A 3 -3.58 15.80 9.73
C THR A 3 -4.54 14.86 10.45
N GLN A 4 -5.83 14.82 10.10
CA GLN A 4 -6.82 14.03 10.84
C GLN A 4 -6.82 12.51 10.56
N ARG A 5 -6.10 12.02 9.54
CA ARG A 5 -6.17 10.59 9.13
C ARG A 5 -4.91 9.78 9.42
N PHE A 6 -3.83 10.40 9.89
CA PHE A 6 -2.56 9.72 10.13
C PHE A 6 -2.64 8.52 11.10
N PRO A 7 -3.29 8.59 12.28
CA PRO A 7 -3.35 7.44 13.18
C PRO A 7 -4.19 6.28 12.62
N LEU A 8 -5.26 6.60 11.88
CA LEU A 8 -6.07 5.59 11.18
C LEU A 8 -5.29 4.91 10.06
N ASP A 9 -4.56 5.69 9.25
CA ASP A 9 -3.69 5.17 8.18
C ASP A 9 -2.57 4.29 8.75
N LEU A 10 -1.95 4.71 9.85
CA LEU A 10 -0.92 3.94 10.54
C LEU A 10 -1.46 2.62 11.09
N LEU A 11 -2.65 2.67 11.73
CA LEU A 11 -3.32 1.48 12.25
C LEU A 11 -3.67 0.50 11.12
N GLU A 12 -4.23 1.01 10.03
CA GLU A 12 -4.56 0.19 8.86
C GLU A 12 -3.31 -0.50 8.31
N ARG A 13 -2.20 0.22 8.13
CA ARG A 13 -0.93 -0.34 7.63
C ARG A 13 -0.34 -1.39 8.56
N THR A 14 -0.37 -1.14 9.86
CA THR A 14 0.15 -2.09 10.86
C THR A 14 -0.68 -3.35 10.92
N LEU A 15 -2.01 -3.23 10.96
CA LEU A 15 -2.92 -4.38 10.91
C LEU A 15 -2.72 -5.20 9.64
N TRP A 16 -2.63 -4.53 8.49
CA TRP A 16 -2.44 -5.20 7.22
C TRP A 16 -1.08 -5.90 7.13
N THR A 17 -0.05 -5.38 7.78
CA THR A 17 1.28 -6.00 7.84
C THR A 17 1.29 -7.21 8.77
N ALA A 18 0.67 -7.08 9.94
CA ALA A 18 0.52 -8.17 10.90
C ALA A 18 -0.28 -9.34 10.31
N ALA A 19 -1.40 -9.06 9.62
CA ALA A 19 -2.21 -10.07 8.96
C ALA A 19 -1.43 -10.83 7.88
N GLN A 20 -0.63 -10.11 7.08
CA GLN A 20 0.21 -10.71 6.04
C GLN A 20 1.32 -11.60 6.63
N ALA A 21 1.98 -11.15 7.71
CA ALA A 21 2.98 -11.94 8.42
C ALA A 21 2.37 -13.21 9.02
N ALA A 22 1.21 -13.08 9.68
CA ALA A 22 0.47 -14.20 10.26
C ALA A 22 0.06 -15.22 9.18
N ALA A 23 -0.43 -14.75 8.02
CA ALA A 23 -0.77 -15.60 6.89
C ALA A 23 0.47 -16.35 6.34
N GLY A 24 1.62 -15.69 6.22
CA GLY A 24 2.87 -16.34 5.80
C GLY A 24 3.28 -17.48 6.75
N VAL A 25 3.18 -17.26 8.07
CA VAL A 25 3.46 -18.29 9.08
C VAL A 25 2.44 -19.42 9.03
N LEU A 26 1.15 -19.11 8.89
CA LEU A 26 0.09 -20.10 8.76
C LEU A 26 0.27 -20.99 7.54
N LEU A 27 0.66 -20.43 6.39
CA LEU A 27 0.91 -21.20 5.17
C LEU A 27 2.09 -22.16 5.33
N VAL A 28 3.15 -21.75 6.02
CA VAL A 28 4.26 -22.64 6.35
C VAL A 28 3.79 -23.79 7.23
N ALA A 29 3.01 -23.48 8.28
CA ALA A 29 2.52 -24.49 9.22
C ALA A 29 1.55 -25.48 8.56
N VAL A 30 0.63 -24.99 7.71
CA VAL A 30 -0.35 -25.84 6.99
C VAL A 30 0.32 -26.66 5.88
N GLY A 31 1.33 -26.08 5.21
CA GLY A 31 2.07 -26.74 4.14
C GLY A 31 3.20 -27.66 4.59
N ASP A 32 3.41 -27.81 5.91
CA ASP A 32 4.55 -28.52 6.51
C ASP A 32 5.90 -28.11 5.89
N LEU A 33 6.05 -26.81 5.64
CA LEU A 33 7.24 -26.25 5.02
C LEU A 33 8.29 -25.93 6.08
N PRO A 34 9.58 -25.95 5.72
CA PRO A 34 10.63 -25.40 6.57
C PRO A 34 10.35 -23.94 6.94
N GLN A 35 10.60 -23.56 8.20
CA GLN A 35 10.27 -22.23 8.73
C GLN A 35 10.90 -21.06 7.95
N TRP A 36 12.00 -21.29 7.25
CA TRP A 36 12.65 -20.27 6.40
C TRP A 36 11.80 -19.83 5.20
N TRP A 37 10.74 -20.56 4.85
CA TRP A 37 9.77 -20.15 3.83
C TRP A 37 8.82 -19.05 4.29
N ALA A 38 8.64 -18.84 5.60
CA ALA A 38 7.72 -17.85 6.14
C ALA A 38 7.96 -16.42 5.57
N PRO A 39 9.19 -15.87 5.57
CA PRO A 39 9.45 -14.57 4.95
C PRO A 39 9.19 -14.56 3.44
N VAL A 40 9.46 -15.66 2.73
CA VAL A 40 9.23 -15.76 1.27
C VAL A 40 7.73 -15.73 0.95
N LEU A 41 6.93 -16.51 1.68
CA LEU A 41 5.48 -16.55 1.52
C LEU A 41 4.85 -15.21 1.95
N ALA A 42 5.32 -14.62 3.04
CA ALA A 42 4.89 -13.29 3.45
C ALA A 42 5.22 -12.23 2.38
N ALA A 43 6.38 -12.30 1.72
CA ALA A 43 6.75 -11.41 0.63
C ALA A 43 5.87 -11.62 -0.62
N ALA A 44 5.57 -12.87 -0.97
CA ALA A 44 4.64 -13.19 -2.06
C ALA A 44 3.23 -12.63 -1.81
N LEU A 45 2.73 -12.77 -0.58
CA LEU A 45 1.45 -12.17 -0.16
C LEU A 45 1.47 -10.64 -0.21
N ALA A 46 2.63 -10.00 0.03
CA ALA A 46 2.80 -8.55 -0.10
C ALA A 46 2.50 -8.08 -1.53
N ALA A 47 3.01 -8.81 -2.52
CA ALA A 47 2.81 -8.49 -3.94
C ALA A 47 1.32 -8.59 -4.32
N VAL A 48 0.64 -9.63 -3.86
CA VAL A 48 -0.81 -9.84 -4.10
C VAL A 48 -1.65 -8.75 -3.42
N LYS A 49 -1.26 -8.34 -2.21
CA LYS A 49 -1.94 -7.28 -1.46
C LYS A 49 -1.90 -5.92 -2.16
N GLY A 50 -0.84 -5.63 -2.92
CA GLY A 50 -0.78 -4.42 -3.76
C GLY A 50 -1.93 -4.37 -4.77
N THR A 51 -2.28 -5.52 -5.37
CA THR A 51 -3.39 -5.65 -6.32
C THR A 51 -4.75 -5.61 -5.61
N ALA A 52 -4.87 -6.24 -4.44
CA ALA A 52 -6.10 -6.24 -3.65
C ALA A 52 -6.45 -4.85 -3.09
N ALA A 53 -5.44 -4.05 -2.69
CA ALA A 53 -5.64 -2.68 -2.24
C ALA A 53 -6.20 -1.77 -3.36
N GLY A 54 -5.90 -2.06 -4.63
CA GLY A 54 -6.50 -1.36 -5.77
C GLY A 54 -7.99 -1.66 -5.98
N LEU A 55 -8.49 -2.77 -5.44
CA LEU A 55 -9.88 -3.22 -5.59
C LEU A 55 -10.74 -2.95 -4.35
N VAL A 56 -10.15 -2.97 -3.15
CA VAL A 56 -10.87 -2.89 -1.86
C VAL A 56 -10.49 -1.61 -1.07
N GLY A 57 -9.43 -0.92 -1.47
CA GLY A 57 -8.97 0.30 -0.78
C GLY A 57 -9.91 1.48 -0.97
N VAL A 58 -10.06 2.29 0.08
CA VAL A 58 -10.81 3.55 -0.01
C VAL A 58 -10.04 4.52 -0.90
N PRO A 59 -10.65 5.11 -1.95
CA PRO A 59 -10.00 6.11 -2.79
C PRO A 59 -9.42 7.25 -1.95
N GLY A 60 -8.10 7.50 -2.07
CA GLY A 60 -7.41 8.55 -1.32
C GLY A 60 -6.97 8.18 0.11
N SER A 61 -7.24 6.96 0.58
CA SER A 61 -6.46 6.34 1.66
C SER A 61 -5.15 5.79 1.07
N ALA A 62 -4.07 5.76 1.86
CA ALA A 62 -2.76 5.27 1.44
C ALA A 62 -1.95 6.08 0.39
N ALA A 63 -2.38 7.28 -0.01
CA ALA A 63 -1.56 8.15 -0.87
C ALA A 63 -0.52 8.93 -0.04
N THR A 64 0.72 8.43 0.02
CA THR A 64 1.89 9.23 0.46
C THR A 64 2.39 10.18 -0.62
N LEU A 65 1.95 9.97 -1.86
CA LEU A 65 2.17 10.89 -2.96
C LEU A 65 1.08 11.98 -2.95
N PRO A 66 1.44 13.25 -3.23
CA PRO A 66 0.44 14.25 -3.57
C PRO A 66 -0.45 13.69 -4.68
N ALA A 67 -1.75 14.02 -4.64
CA ALA A 67 -2.72 13.58 -5.64
C ALA A 67 -2.09 13.61 -7.06
N PRO A 68 -2.30 12.56 -7.89
CA PRO A 68 -1.72 12.52 -9.22
C PRO A 68 -2.09 13.82 -9.93
N ARG A 69 -1.10 14.68 -10.22
CA ARG A 69 -1.27 15.72 -11.21
C ARG A 69 -1.50 14.95 -12.50
N GLY A 70 -2.73 15.00 -13.01
CA GLY A 70 -3.03 14.41 -14.31
C GLY A 70 -2.05 14.94 -15.37
N PRO A 71 -1.89 14.25 -16.50
CA PRO A 71 -0.98 14.67 -17.59
C PRO A 71 -1.31 16.05 -18.22
N ALA A 72 -2.25 16.81 -17.64
CA ALA A 72 -2.60 18.18 -18.02
C ALA A 72 -2.01 19.27 -17.11
N ALA A 73 -1.22 18.94 -16.08
CA ALA A 73 -0.50 19.96 -15.31
C ALA A 73 0.79 20.40 -16.03
N ALA A 74 0.66 20.87 -17.26
CA ALA A 74 1.70 21.69 -17.87
C ALA A 74 1.81 23.00 -17.08
N PRO A 75 3.02 23.54 -16.85
CA PRO A 75 3.15 24.90 -16.33
C PRO A 75 2.43 25.84 -17.29
N ALA A 76 1.66 26.78 -16.75
CA ALA A 76 1.12 27.90 -17.52
C ALA A 76 2.30 28.76 -18.00
N ALA A 77 2.94 28.33 -19.08
CA ALA A 77 3.94 29.10 -19.80
C ALA A 77 3.20 30.05 -20.73
N SER A 78 2.86 31.24 -20.22
CA SER A 78 2.86 32.51 -20.96
C SER A 78 2.25 33.62 -20.11
N GLU A 79 2.96 34.03 -19.06
CA GLU A 79 2.87 35.43 -18.61
C GLU A 79 3.87 36.25 -19.43
N GLY A 80 3.33 37.10 -20.31
CA GLY A 80 3.88 38.38 -20.75
C GLY A 80 5.27 38.44 -21.36
N VAL A 81 5.35 38.52 -22.70
CA VAL A 81 6.30 39.39 -23.41
C VAL A 81 5.67 39.93 -24.70
N ARG A 82 5.49 41.26 -24.71
CA ARG A 82 5.10 42.23 -25.78
C ARG A 82 3.66 42.67 -25.83
#